data_AF-A0A8J5TH93-F1
#
_entry.id   AF-A0A8J5TH93-F1
#
_cell.length_a   1.000
_cell.length_b   1.000
_cell.length_c   1.000
_cell.angle_alpha   90.00
_cell.angle_beta   90.00
_cell.angle_gamma   90.00
#
_symmetry.space_group_name_H-M   'P 1'
#
loop_
_entity.id
_entity.type
_entity.pdbx_description
1 polymer ?
#
loop_
_entity_poly.entity_id
_entity_poly.type
_entity_poly.pdbx_seq_one_letter_code
_entity_poly.pdbx_strand_id
1 'polypeptide(L)'
;MKPPRQTLRLLLAAVASAAILSFLLLAPPDGLSPLSFLSSSPYAHRPKLLFLLAGQSNMAGRGAVVHPLPPPYRSHRRVFRLAASRGWVPAAPPLHADIDTHKTCGLGPAMPFAHRVLAAVPSPDSGGGGGGNDTPVVLGLIPCAVGGTRISMWAKGQPLYEFAVARTLAAVADGGGNLGAVLWFQGESDTIEIDDAQSYGAKMERLVADLRADLELPNLLVIQVGLASGEGNYTDIVREAQKNIVLPNVLLVDAMGLPLRDDQLHLSTEAQIRLGNMLAEAYLNFNSSRGPKL
;
A
#
# COMPACT_ATOMS: atom_id res chain seq x y z
N MET A 1 20.49 56.17 -51.73
CA MET A 1 19.96 55.71 -53.04
C MET A 1 19.01 54.53 -52.84
N LYS A 2 17.97 54.44 -53.67
CA LYS A 2 16.91 53.41 -53.78
C LYS A 2 16.22 53.62 -55.16
N PRO A 3 15.34 52.73 -55.68
CA PRO A 3 15.00 51.37 -55.23
C PRO A 3 15.70 50.34 -56.19
N PRO A 4 15.11 49.47 -57.06
CA PRO A 4 13.71 49.11 -57.35
C PRO A 4 13.18 47.89 -56.53
N ARG A 5 12.74 46.80 -57.19
CA ARG A 5 12.01 45.62 -56.70
C ARG A 5 12.12 44.48 -57.73
N GLN A 6 11.94 43.23 -57.33
CA GLN A 6 10.95 42.36 -58.01
C GLN A 6 10.49 41.19 -57.13
N THR A 7 9.24 40.78 -57.36
CA THR A 7 8.51 39.75 -56.61
C THR A 7 8.42 38.50 -57.47
N LEU A 8 8.67 37.31 -56.91
CA LEU A 8 8.29 36.05 -57.56
C LEU A 8 7.47 35.19 -56.59
N ARG A 9 6.24 34.89 -56.99
CA ARG A 9 5.33 33.94 -56.34
C ARG A 9 5.54 32.54 -56.95
N LEU A 10 5.07 31.52 -56.23
CA LEU A 10 4.73 30.17 -56.73
C LEU A 10 5.90 29.30 -57.21
N LEU A 11 6.41 28.43 -56.33
CA LEU A 11 6.10 26.99 -56.39
C LEU A 11 6.70 26.25 -55.18
N LEU A 12 5.86 25.70 -54.30
CA LEU A 12 6.13 24.43 -53.62
C LEU A 12 4.82 23.92 -53.03
N ALA A 13 4.29 22.88 -53.65
CA ALA A 13 2.98 22.33 -53.31
C ALA A 13 3.08 21.31 -52.17
N ALA A 14 1.97 21.20 -51.45
CA ALA A 14 1.63 20.26 -50.39
C ALA A 14 2.36 18.89 -50.39
N VAL A 15 3.22 18.69 -49.38
CA VAL A 15 3.62 17.40 -48.79
C VAL A 15 3.93 17.68 -47.31
N ALA A 16 3.36 17.04 -46.28
CA ALA A 16 2.26 16.09 -46.24
C ALA A 16 1.43 16.29 -44.95
N SER A 17 0.11 16.14 -45.04
CA SER A 17 -0.76 15.87 -43.89
C SER A 17 -1.18 14.40 -43.93
N ALA A 18 -0.37 13.51 -43.34
CA ALA A 18 -0.72 12.10 -43.14
C ALA A 18 0.16 11.47 -42.05
N ALA A 19 -0.30 11.55 -40.80
CA ALA A 19 0.19 10.74 -39.68
C ALA A 19 -0.98 10.32 -38.77
N ILE A 20 -2.09 9.91 -39.41
CA ILE A 20 -3.18 9.18 -38.75
C ILE A 20 -2.90 7.69 -38.93
N LEU A 21 -3.11 6.90 -37.87
CA LEU A 21 -3.03 5.43 -37.84
C LEU A 21 -1.68 4.80 -38.21
N SER A 22 -0.80 4.68 -37.22
CA SER A 22 0.06 3.48 -37.09
C SER A 22 0.42 3.15 -35.63
N PHE A 23 -0.57 3.20 -34.74
CA PHE A 23 -0.57 2.25 -33.62
C PHE A 23 -1.20 0.95 -34.13
N LEU A 24 -0.40 0.22 -34.92
CA LEU A 24 -0.64 -1.20 -35.13
C LEU A 24 -0.69 -1.86 -33.76
N LEU A 25 -1.72 -2.67 -33.53
CA LEU A 25 -1.76 -3.52 -32.35
C LEU A 25 -0.55 -4.46 -32.43
N LEU A 26 0.50 -4.18 -31.66
CA LEU A 26 1.26 -5.27 -31.07
C LEU A 26 0.29 -5.96 -30.12
N ALA A 27 -0.38 -6.98 -30.64
CA ALA A 27 -0.87 -8.05 -29.79
C ALA A 27 0.32 -8.50 -28.92
N PRO A 28 0.14 -8.68 -27.60
CA PRO A 28 1.19 -9.26 -26.79
C PRO A 28 1.59 -10.61 -27.40
N PRO A 29 2.88 -10.99 -27.39
CA PRO A 29 3.33 -12.24 -27.99
C PRO A 29 2.52 -13.41 -27.41
N ASP A 30 2.01 -14.27 -28.30
CA ASP A 30 1.14 -15.39 -27.93
C ASP A 30 1.82 -16.29 -26.91
N GLY A 31 1.38 -16.20 -25.64
CA GLY A 31 2.01 -16.94 -24.56
C GLY A 31 1.97 -16.29 -23.19
N LEU A 32 0.80 -15.82 -22.73
CA LEU A 32 0.30 -15.84 -21.34
C LEU A 32 -0.81 -14.80 -21.16
N SER A 33 -2.07 -15.22 -21.30
CA SER A 33 -3.22 -14.39 -20.92
C SER A 33 -3.12 -14.02 -19.44
N PRO A 34 -3.51 -12.79 -19.01
CA PRO A 34 -3.52 -12.43 -17.58
C PRO A 34 -4.45 -13.32 -16.74
N LEU A 35 -5.44 -13.97 -17.38
CA LEU A 35 -6.30 -15.01 -16.81
C LEU A 35 -5.52 -16.26 -16.34
N SER A 36 -4.36 -16.57 -16.93
CA SER A 36 -3.57 -17.77 -16.61
C SER A 36 -3.02 -17.77 -15.18
N PHE A 37 -2.73 -16.60 -14.59
CA PHE A 37 -2.17 -16.50 -13.24
C PHE A 37 -3.22 -16.54 -12.12
N LEU A 38 -4.46 -16.13 -12.42
CA LEU A 38 -5.61 -16.32 -11.51
C LEU A 38 -5.91 -17.80 -11.27
N SER A 39 -5.58 -18.66 -12.25
CA SER A 39 -5.91 -20.10 -12.27
C SER A 39 -5.21 -20.98 -11.21
N SER A 40 -4.34 -20.44 -10.34
CA SER A 40 -3.46 -21.25 -9.48
C SER A 40 -3.90 -21.39 -8.01
N SER A 41 -4.79 -20.53 -7.52
CA SER A 41 -5.29 -20.59 -6.13
C SER A 41 -6.78 -20.88 -6.08
N PRO A 42 -7.23 -21.93 -5.33
CA PRO A 42 -8.66 -22.22 -5.14
C PRO A 42 -9.39 -21.13 -4.33
N TYR A 43 -8.65 -20.13 -3.81
CA TYR A 43 -9.16 -19.03 -3.00
C TYR A 43 -9.34 -17.72 -3.79
N ALA A 44 -9.01 -17.67 -5.09
CA ALA A 44 -9.02 -16.43 -5.88
C ALA A 44 -10.39 -15.71 -5.89
N HIS A 45 -11.47 -16.46 -6.06
CA HIS A 45 -12.85 -15.94 -6.11
C HIS A 45 -13.51 -15.79 -4.74
N ARG A 46 -12.81 -16.07 -3.63
CA ARG A 46 -13.39 -15.91 -2.29
C ARG A 46 -13.43 -14.43 -1.88
N PRO A 47 -14.43 -14.04 -1.06
CA PRO A 47 -14.40 -12.84 -0.22
C PRO A 47 -13.05 -12.64 0.47
N LYS A 48 -12.53 -11.43 0.42
CA LYS A 48 -11.23 -11.07 1.00
C LYS A 48 -11.42 -10.15 2.20
N LEU A 49 -10.72 -10.45 3.30
CA LEU A 49 -10.49 -9.51 4.38
C LEU A 49 -9.40 -8.52 3.93
N LEU A 50 -9.76 -7.26 3.76
CA LEU A 50 -8.94 -6.28 3.07
C LEU A 50 -8.09 -5.45 4.04
N PHE A 51 -6.89 -5.07 3.60
CA PHE A 51 -5.97 -4.18 4.32
C PHE A 51 -5.42 -3.11 3.39
N LEU A 52 -5.68 -1.85 3.71
CA LEU A 52 -5.06 -0.71 3.05
C LEU A 52 -3.63 -0.52 3.57
N LEU A 53 -2.65 -0.47 2.67
CA LEU A 53 -1.24 -0.25 3.00
C LEU A 53 -0.84 1.14 2.51
N ALA A 54 -0.78 2.12 3.42
CA ALA A 54 -0.60 3.53 3.07
C ALA A 54 0.52 4.19 3.88
N GLY A 55 1.01 5.33 3.40
CA GLY A 55 2.17 6.04 3.95
C GLY A 55 3.35 6.09 2.99
N GLN A 56 4.58 6.03 3.50
CA GLN A 56 5.80 6.22 2.69
C GLN A 56 6.69 4.98 2.52
N SER A 57 7.97 5.18 2.23
CA SER A 57 8.95 4.17 1.81
C SER A 57 9.06 2.98 2.77
N ASN A 58 8.91 3.18 4.08
CA ASN A 58 8.94 2.09 5.04
C ASN A 58 7.65 1.23 5.07
N MET A 59 6.48 1.76 4.68
CA MET A 59 5.31 0.92 4.34
C MET A 59 5.49 0.25 2.97
N ALA A 60 5.95 1.02 1.98
CA ALA A 60 6.11 0.54 0.61
C ALA A 60 7.06 -0.67 0.54
N GLY A 61 8.11 -0.61 1.35
CA GLY A 61 9.14 -1.63 1.52
C GLY A 61 10.46 -1.19 0.91
N ARG A 62 11.54 -1.32 1.70
CA ARG A 62 12.94 -1.07 1.30
C ARG A 62 13.92 -2.12 1.87
N GLY A 63 13.44 -3.08 2.66
CA GLY A 63 14.26 -4.23 3.06
C GLY A 63 14.73 -5.00 1.82
N ALA A 64 15.98 -5.48 1.81
CA ALA A 64 16.47 -6.31 0.72
C ALA A 64 15.57 -7.55 0.51
N VAL A 65 15.13 -7.78 -0.72
CA VAL A 65 14.40 -9.00 -1.10
C VAL A 65 15.43 -10.10 -1.31
N VAL A 66 15.66 -10.91 -0.27
CA VAL A 66 16.45 -12.14 -0.40
C VAL A 66 15.64 -13.11 -1.26
N HIS A 67 16.25 -13.68 -2.30
CA HIS A 67 15.58 -14.63 -3.19
C HIS A 67 16.11 -16.07 -3.00
N PRO A 68 15.25 -17.05 -2.68
CA PRO A 68 13.87 -16.90 -2.23
C PRO A 68 13.79 -16.34 -0.80
N LEU A 69 12.70 -15.65 -0.46
CA LEU A 69 12.47 -15.21 0.92
C LEU A 69 12.44 -16.41 1.87
N PRO A 70 12.92 -16.28 3.11
CA PRO A 70 12.81 -17.34 4.10
C PRO A 70 11.33 -17.64 4.39
N PRO A 71 10.92 -18.92 4.47
CA PRO A 71 9.61 -19.28 5.02
C PRO A 71 9.42 -18.67 6.43
N PRO A 72 8.19 -18.28 6.81
CA PRO A 72 6.95 -18.44 6.04
C PRO A 72 6.75 -17.38 4.93
N TYR A 73 7.53 -16.29 4.90
CA TYR A 73 7.24 -15.01 4.20
C TYR A 73 7.24 -15.02 2.65
N ARG A 74 7.12 -16.19 2.03
CA ARG A 74 6.89 -16.37 0.59
C ARG A 74 5.42 -16.09 0.23
N SER A 75 5.07 -16.17 -1.06
CA SER A 75 3.68 -16.11 -1.52
C SER A 75 2.82 -17.22 -0.90
N HIS A 76 1.60 -16.89 -0.49
CA HIS A 76 0.68 -17.82 0.17
C HIS A 76 -0.67 -17.88 -0.55
N ARG A 77 -1.26 -19.08 -0.70
CA ARG A 77 -2.47 -19.29 -1.51
C ARG A 77 -3.69 -18.48 -1.04
N ARG A 78 -3.74 -18.13 0.26
CA ARG A 78 -4.79 -17.30 0.89
C ARG A 78 -4.42 -15.81 1.03
N VAL A 79 -3.36 -15.32 0.38
CA VAL A 79 -2.97 -13.89 0.41
C VAL A 79 -2.85 -13.35 -1.01
N PHE A 80 -3.66 -12.34 -1.32
CA PHE A 80 -3.70 -11.66 -2.60
C PHE A 80 -3.28 -10.20 -2.46
N ARG A 81 -2.85 -9.61 -3.56
CA ARG A 81 -2.47 -8.21 -3.69
C ARG A 81 -3.26 -7.59 -4.84
N LEU A 82 -3.79 -6.39 -4.66
CA LEU A 82 -4.37 -5.64 -5.77
C LEU A 82 -3.23 -5.04 -6.60
N ALA A 83 -3.08 -5.48 -7.85
CA ALA A 83 -2.08 -4.96 -8.79
C ALA A 83 -2.48 -3.58 -9.33
N ALA A 84 -1.55 -2.83 -9.90
CA ALA A 84 -1.81 -1.48 -10.44
C ALA A 84 -3.00 -1.46 -11.43
N SER A 85 -3.09 -2.50 -12.27
CA SER A 85 -4.18 -2.81 -13.20
C SER A 85 -5.55 -3.11 -12.55
N ARG A 86 -5.66 -3.03 -11.21
CA ARG A 86 -6.84 -3.34 -10.39
C ARG A 86 -7.27 -4.81 -10.37
N GLY A 87 -6.47 -5.73 -10.93
CA GLY A 87 -6.68 -7.17 -10.76
C GLY A 87 -6.06 -7.71 -9.47
N TRP A 88 -6.72 -8.68 -8.82
CA TRP A 88 -6.11 -9.46 -7.74
C TRP A 88 -5.07 -10.44 -8.29
N VAL A 89 -3.88 -10.44 -7.71
CA VAL A 89 -2.81 -11.42 -8.00
C VAL A 89 -2.33 -12.06 -6.69
N PRO A 90 -1.73 -13.26 -6.71
CA PRO A 90 -1.07 -13.82 -5.53
C PRO A 90 -0.04 -12.84 -4.96
N ALA A 91 -0.04 -12.62 -3.65
CA ALA A 91 0.85 -11.63 -3.03
C ALA A 91 2.29 -12.14 -2.96
N ALA A 92 3.24 -11.35 -3.45
CA ALA A 92 4.67 -11.57 -3.34
C ALA A 92 5.41 -10.21 -3.25
N PRO A 93 6.49 -10.08 -2.45
CA PRO A 93 7.31 -8.87 -2.44
C PRO A 93 8.10 -8.69 -3.76
N PRO A 94 8.35 -7.43 -4.18
CA PRO A 94 7.96 -6.18 -3.54
C PRO A 94 6.49 -5.83 -3.81
N LEU A 95 5.69 -5.57 -2.77
CA LEU A 95 4.24 -5.36 -2.91
C LEU A 95 3.86 -4.03 -3.58
N HIS A 96 4.76 -3.04 -3.59
CA HIS A 96 4.52 -1.71 -4.15
C HIS A 96 5.26 -1.48 -5.48
N ALA A 97 5.83 -2.53 -6.10
CA ALA A 97 6.69 -2.39 -7.30
C ALA A 97 6.01 -1.71 -8.51
N ASP A 98 4.68 -1.86 -8.66
CA ASP A 98 3.84 -1.23 -9.68
C ASP A 98 3.05 -0.01 -9.16
N ILE A 99 3.33 0.44 -7.93
CA ILE A 99 2.66 1.56 -7.25
C ILE A 99 3.65 2.70 -6.98
N ASP A 100 4.71 2.42 -6.21
CA ASP A 100 5.80 3.34 -5.84
C ASP A 100 6.88 3.36 -6.94
N THR A 101 6.43 3.49 -8.20
CA THR A 101 7.21 3.20 -9.43
C THR A 101 8.46 4.07 -9.63
N HIS A 102 8.58 5.19 -8.92
CA HIS A 102 9.75 6.08 -8.97
C HIS A 102 10.90 5.64 -8.04
N LYS A 103 10.74 4.55 -7.27
CA LYS A 103 11.71 4.08 -6.28
C LYS A 103 11.89 2.56 -6.35
N THR A 104 13.07 2.06 -6.02
CA THR A 104 13.30 0.62 -5.88
C THR A 104 12.59 0.09 -4.64
N CYS A 105 11.49 -0.65 -4.83
CA CYS A 105 10.79 -1.31 -3.74
C CYS A 105 11.50 -2.58 -3.26
N GLY A 106 11.35 -2.87 -1.97
CA GLY A 106 11.85 -4.09 -1.32
C GLY A 106 10.80 -4.81 -0.48
N LEU A 107 11.22 -5.56 0.52
CA LEU A 107 10.33 -6.10 1.54
C LEU A 107 9.80 -4.93 2.42
N GLY A 108 8.48 -4.90 2.59
CA GLY A 108 7.75 -4.11 3.58
C GLY A 108 7.03 -5.02 4.58
N PRO A 109 6.27 -4.46 5.54
CA PRO A 109 5.81 -5.22 6.70
C PRO A 109 4.57 -6.09 6.39
N ALA A 110 3.89 -5.83 5.26
CA ALA A 110 2.58 -6.40 4.97
C ALA A 110 2.57 -7.91 4.63
N MET A 111 3.67 -8.48 4.11
CA MET A 111 3.75 -9.95 3.96
C MET A 111 3.94 -10.66 5.31
N PRO A 112 4.90 -10.28 6.17
CA PRO A 112 4.98 -10.80 7.54
C PRO A 112 3.68 -10.61 8.34
N PHE A 113 3.04 -9.45 8.22
CA PHE A 113 1.70 -9.20 8.77
C PHE A 113 0.67 -10.24 8.31
N ALA A 114 0.51 -10.41 6.99
CA ALA A 114 -0.47 -11.33 6.42
C ALA A 114 -0.25 -12.79 6.86
N HIS A 115 1.02 -13.22 6.93
CA HIS A 115 1.38 -14.55 7.44
C HIS A 115 1.04 -14.71 8.93
N ARG A 116 1.35 -13.72 9.77
CA ARG A 116 1.06 -13.78 11.20
C ARG A 116 -0.44 -13.79 11.49
N VAL A 117 -1.24 -13.02 10.75
CA VAL A 117 -2.71 -13.07 10.81
C VAL A 117 -3.24 -14.45 10.38
N LEU A 118 -2.74 -15.00 9.27
CA LEU A 118 -3.18 -16.33 8.80
C LEU A 118 -2.75 -17.50 9.69
N ALA A 119 -1.68 -17.35 10.47
CA ALA A 119 -1.24 -18.32 11.46
C ALA A 119 -2.06 -18.28 12.77
N ALA A 120 -2.83 -17.21 13.00
CA ALA A 120 -3.68 -17.04 14.18
C ALA A 120 -5.15 -17.47 13.95
N VAL A 121 -5.53 -17.80 12.71
CA VAL A 121 -6.86 -18.33 12.37
C VAL A 121 -6.78 -19.83 12.05
N PRO A 122 -7.81 -20.63 12.36
CA PRO A 122 -7.84 -22.05 12.00
C PRO A 122 -7.57 -22.26 10.50
N SER A 123 -6.73 -23.25 10.17
CA SER A 123 -6.51 -23.63 8.77
C SER A 123 -7.59 -24.61 8.31
N PRO A 124 -8.22 -24.39 7.14
CA PRO A 124 -9.20 -25.34 6.58
C PRO A 124 -8.59 -26.72 6.31
N ASP A 125 -7.27 -26.77 6.06
CA ASP A 125 -6.54 -27.98 5.69
C ASP A 125 -6.21 -28.88 6.91
N SER A 126 -6.66 -28.53 8.13
CA SER A 126 -6.25 -29.19 9.38
C SER A 126 -6.94 -30.53 9.68
N GLY A 127 -7.83 -31.02 8.82
CA GLY A 127 -8.50 -32.33 8.96
C GLY A 127 -9.48 -32.49 10.15
N GLY A 128 -9.60 -31.49 11.03
CA GLY A 128 -10.58 -31.49 12.12
C GLY A 128 -12.00 -31.32 11.60
N GLY A 129 -12.78 -32.39 11.63
CA GLY A 129 -14.17 -32.44 11.14
C GLY A 129 -15.18 -31.66 11.98
N GLY A 130 -15.03 -30.34 12.06
CA GLY A 130 -16.08 -29.43 12.53
C GLY A 130 -17.09 -29.19 11.41
N GLY A 131 -18.34 -29.65 11.60
CA GLY A 131 -19.45 -29.43 10.66
C GLY A 131 -19.99 -28.00 10.64
N GLY A 132 -19.11 -27.00 10.70
CA GLY A 132 -19.42 -25.58 10.62
C GLY A 132 -19.23 -25.04 9.19
N ASN A 133 -19.98 -23.99 8.85
CA ASN A 133 -19.95 -23.35 7.54
C ASN A 133 -18.74 -22.39 7.35
N ASP A 134 -17.63 -22.69 8.03
CA ASP A 134 -16.48 -21.79 8.19
C ASP A 134 -15.73 -21.62 6.88
N THR A 135 -16.04 -20.52 6.19
CA THR A 135 -15.33 -20.13 4.98
C THR A 135 -13.92 -19.68 5.35
N PRO A 136 -12.85 -20.30 4.81
CA PRO A 136 -11.49 -20.01 5.23
C PRO A 136 -11.09 -18.56 4.90
N VAL A 137 -10.45 -17.91 5.88
CA VAL A 137 -10.01 -16.52 5.77
C VAL A 137 -9.00 -16.37 4.64
N VAL A 138 -9.29 -15.44 3.73
CA VAL A 138 -8.45 -15.00 2.62
C VAL A 138 -8.16 -13.51 2.80
N LEU A 139 -6.89 -13.11 2.68
CA LEU A 139 -6.47 -11.72 2.87
C LEU A 139 -6.24 -11.01 1.53
N GLY A 140 -6.67 -9.76 1.42
CA GLY A 140 -6.40 -8.88 0.28
C GLY A 140 -5.59 -7.65 0.69
N LEU A 141 -4.39 -7.51 0.15
CA LEU A 141 -3.49 -6.39 0.40
C LEU A 141 -3.68 -5.32 -0.67
N ILE A 142 -3.92 -4.07 -0.26
CA ILE A 142 -4.17 -2.92 -1.14
C ILE A 142 -2.98 -1.95 -1.04
N PRO A 143 -1.92 -2.14 -1.83
CA PRO A 143 -0.74 -1.28 -1.80
C PRO A 143 -1.05 0.10 -2.37
N CYS A 144 -0.78 1.14 -1.57
CA CYS A 144 -0.95 2.56 -1.91
C CYS A 144 0.22 3.45 -1.48
N ALA A 145 1.15 2.98 -0.65
CA ALA A 145 2.24 3.80 -0.11
C ALA A 145 3.24 4.28 -1.19
N VAL A 146 3.77 5.49 -1.03
CA VAL A 146 4.67 6.17 -1.99
C VAL A 146 5.81 6.87 -1.25
N GLY A 147 7.06 6.61 -1.64
CA GLY A 147 8.25 7.05 -0.90
C GLY A 147 8.55 8.56 -1.00
N GLY A 148 8.96 9.17 0.13
CA GLY A 148 9.32 10.59 0.22
C GLY A 148 8.12 11.54 0.23
N THR A 149 6.95 11.07 0.67
CA THR A 149 5.72 11.86 0.74
C THR A 149 5.51 12.40 2.15
N ARG A 150 5.17 13.68 2.27
CA ARG A 150 4.74 14.34 3.52
C ARG A 150 3.25 14.08 3.77
N ILE A 151 2.79 14.13 5.02
CA ILE A 151 1.37 13.88 5.34
C ILE A 151 0.43 14.92 4.71
N SER A 152 0.93 16.12 4.40
CA SER A 152 0.21 17.14 3.63
C SER A 152 -0.16 16.70 2.22
N MET A 153 0.61 15.79 1.60
CA MET A 153 0.31 15.18 0.30
C MET A 153 -0.76 14.08 0.38
N TRP A 154 -1.15 13.70 1.60
CA TRP A 154 -2.20 12.72 1.91
C TRP A 154 -3.49 13.38 2.45
N ALA A 155 -3.58 14.71 2.43
CA ALA A 155 -4.83 15.40 2.74
C ALA A 155 -5.93 15.08 1.71
N LYS A 156 -7.21 15.14 2.12
CA LYS A 156 -8.34 14.95 1.21
C LYS A 156 -8.29 15.91 0.02
N GLY A 157 -8.62 15.41 -1.18
CA GLY A 157 -8.43 16.12 -2.45
C GLY A 157 -7.02 16.03 -3.05
N GLN A 158 -6.02 15.50 -2.32
CA GLN A 158 -4.68 15.28 -2.87
C GLN A 158 -4.59 13.94 -3.62
N PRO A 159 -3.76 13.83 -4.67
CA PRO A 159 -3.71 12.64 -5.52
C PRO A 159 -3.45 11.31 -4.79
N LEU A 160 -2.65 11.29 -3.73
CA LEU A 160 -2.34 10.07 -2.96
C LEU A 160 -3.55 9.58 -2.15
N TYR A 161 -4.27 10.53 -1.54
CA TYR A 161 -5.49 10.25 -0.80
C TYR A 161 -6.59 9.72 -1.73
N GLU A 162 -6.88 10.46 -2.80
CA GLU A 162 -7.92 10.09 -3.77
C GLU A 162 -7.61 8.74 -4.44
N PHE A 163 -6.33 8.47 -4.75
CA PHE A 163 -5.88 7.17 -5.24
C PHE A 163 -6.15 6.07 -4.22
N ALA A 164 -5.77 6.25 -2.95
CA ALA A 164 -5.95 5.24 -1.91
C ALA A 164 -7.44 4.94 -1.61
N VAL A 165 -8.28 5.97 -1.54
CA VAL A 165 -9.74 5.81 -1.36
C VAL A 165 -10.34 5.09 -2.57
N ALA A 166 -10.16 5.59 -3.79
CA ALA A 166 -10.75 4.98 -4.99
C ALA A 166 -10.27 3.53 -5.22
N ARG A 167 -9.01 3.24 -4.89
CA ARG A 167 -8.41 1.90 -4.97
C ARG A 167 -8.95 0.96 -3.90
N THR A 168 -9.31 1.48 -2.72
CA THR A 168 -9.92 0.71 -1.64
C THR A 168 -11.40 0.40 -1.93
N LEU A 169 -12.17 1.38 -2.42
CA LEU A 169 -13.55 1.16 -2.85
C LEU A 169 -13.64 0.13 -4.00
N ALA A 170 -12.74 0.22 -4.99
CA ALA A 170 -12.64 -0.79 -6.05
C ALA A 170 -12.29 -2.19 -5.50
N ALA A 171 -11.39 -2.27 -4.51
CA ALA A 171 -11.01 -3.53 -3.88
C ALA A 171 -12.17 -4.18 -3.10
N VAL A 172 -13.01 -3.39 -2.43
CA VAL A 172 -14.23 -3.87 -1.76
C VAL A 172 -15.24 -4.40 -2.77
N ALA A 173 -15.50 -3.65 -3.85
CA ALA A 173 -16.48 -3.99 -4.87
C ALA A 173 -16.14 -5.29 -5.64
N ASP A 174 -14.87 -5.50 -6.01
CA ASP A 174 -14.41 -6.69 -6.73
C ASP A 174 -14.01 -7.85 -5.80
N GLY A 175 -13.45 -7.54 -4.63
CA GLY A 175 -12.94 -8.53 -3.67
C GLY A 175 -14.01 -9.18 -2.80
N GLY A 176 -15.23 -8.65 -2.77
CA GLY A 176 -16.41 -9.24 -2.11
C GLY A 176 -16.30 -9.32 -0.58
N GLY A 177 -15.56 -8.42 0.08
CA GLY A 177 -15.34 -8.46 1.52
C GLY A 177 -14.94 -7.11 2.14
N ASN A 178 -14.78 -7.10 3.46
CA ASN A 178 -14.68 -5.89 4.27
C ASN A 178 -13.23 -5.42 4.47
N LEU A 179 -13.05 -4.10 4.59
CA LEU A 179 -11.79 -3.49 5.06
C LEU A 179 -11.61 -3.73 6.57
N GLY A 180 -10.63 -4.55 6.92
CA GLY A 180 -10.29 -4.90 8.31
C GLY A 180 -9.50 -3.80 9.02
N ALA A 181 -8.52 -3.20 8.33
CA ALA A 181 -7.75 -2.07 8.84
C ALA A 181 -7.05 -1.26 7.74
N VAL A 182 -6.67 -0.03 8.08
CA VAL A 182 -5.59 0.72 7.43
C VAL A 182 -4.31 0.47 8.22
N LEU A 183 -3.25 0.04 7.54
CA LEU A 183 -1.88 0.04 8.08
C LEU A 183 -1.18 1.30 7.55
N TRP A 184 -0.80 2.19 8.45
CA TRP A 184 -0.21 3.50 8.14
C TRP A 184 1.22 3.58 8.68
N PHE A 185 2.20 3.82 7.82
CA PHE A 185 3.57 4.11 8.27
C PHE A 185 4.14 5.25 7.43
N GLN A 186 4.16 6.43 8.03
CA GLN A 186 4.59 7.68 7.43
C GLN A 186 4.98 8.68 8.52
N GLY A 187 5.83 9.64 8.15
CA GLY A 187 6.16 10.82 8.93
C GLY A 187 7.62 11.24 8.76
N GLU A 188 8.48 10.36 8.24
CA GLU A 188 9.92 10.62 8.11
C GLU A 188 10.20 11.88 7.27
N SER A 189 9.40 12.12 6.22
CA SER A 189 9.52 13.31 5.36
C SER A 189 9.02 14.61 6.02
N ASP A 190 8.15 14.51 7.04
CA ASP A 190 7.63 15.64 7.83
C ASP A 190 8.60 16.04 8.96
N THR A 191 9.64 15.23 9.24
CA THR A 191 10.69 15.57 10.21
C THR A 191 11.71 16.62 9.73
N ILE A 192 11.58 17.06 8.47
CA ILE A 192 12.51 18.00 7.80
C ILE A 192 12.23 19.45 8.23
N GLU A 193 10.97 19.88 8.16
CA GLU A 193 10.55 21.25 8.47
C GLU A 193 9.82 21.29 9.81
N ILE A 194 10.12 22.29 10.64
CA ILE A 194 9.52 22.42 11.98
C ILE A 194 7.99 22.56 11.91
N ASP A 195 7.47 23.32 10.94
CA ASP A 195 6.04 23.55 10.77
C ASP A 195 5.29 22.27 10.37
N ASP A 196 5.92 21.41 9.54
CA ASP A 196 5.32 20.12 9.17
C ASP A 196 5.32 19.16 10.36
N ALA A 197 6.42 19.10 11.13
CA ALA A 197 6.51 18.29 12.34
C ALA A 197 5.50 18.71 13.41
N GLN A 198 5.38 20.01 13.69
CA GLN A 198 4.42 20.54 14.68
C GLN A 198 2.96 20.34 14.27
N SER A 199 2.66 20.39 12.97
CA SER A 199 1.29 20.19 12.46
C SER A 199 0.93 18.72 12.16
N TYR A 200 1.87 17.78 12.29
CA TYR A 200 1.69 16.37 11.93
C TYR A 200 0.48 15.73 12.64
N GLY A 201 0.34 15.94 13.96
CA GLY A 201 -0.73 15.32 14.75
C GLY A 201 -2.13 15.69 14.25
N ALA A 202 -2.40 17.00 14.07
CA ALA A 202 -3.67 17.48 13.56
C ALA A 202 -3.95 17.01 12.11
N LYS A 203 -2.92 16.95 11.25
CA LYS A 203 -3.04 16.40 9.89
C LYS A 203 -3.37 14.90 9.92
N MET A 204 -2.79 14.13 10.85
CA MET A 204 -3.05 12.70 11.00
C MET A 204 -4.45 12.41 11.56
N GLU A 205 -4.91 13.17 12.55
CA GLU A 205 -6.31 13.07 13.02
C GLU A 205 -7.30 13.40 11.91
N ARG A 206 -7.01 14.43 11.10
CA ARG A 206 -7.81 14.79 9.93
C ARG A 206 -7.83 13.68 8.88
N LEU A 207 -6.68 13.09 8.55
CA LEU A 207 -6.57 11.94 7.64
C LEU A 207 -7.43 10.76 8.09
N VAL A 208 -7.41 10.42 9.39
CA VAL A 208 -8.24 9.36 9.95
C VAL A 208 -9.74 9.69 9.82
N ALA A 209 -10.13 10.94 10.09
CA ALA A 209 -11.52 11.38 9.97
C ALA A 209 -12.02 11.35 8.51
N ASP A 210 -11.22 11.85 7.57
CA ASP A 210 -11.55 11.84 6.14
C ASP A 210 -11.64 10.42 5.59
N LEU A 211 -10.67 9.54 5.88
CA LEU A 211 -10.71 8.12 5.47
C LEU A 211 -11.96 7.40 5.99
N ARG A 212 -12.38 7.70 7.23
CA ARG A 212 -13.60 7.12 7.83
C ARG A 212 -14.87 7.60 7.15
N ALA A 213 -14.90 8.85 6.71
CA ALA A 213 -16.03 9.42 5.98
C ALA A 213 -16.13 8.85 4.56
N ASP A 214 -15.05 8.91 3.78
CA ASP A 214 -15.09 8.56 2.34
C ASP A 214 -15.07 7.06 2.05
N LEU A 215 -14.72 6.24 3.05
CA LEU A 215 -14.90 4.79 3.01
C LEU A 215 -16.19 4.33 3.71
N GLU A 216 -17.01 5.27 4.22
CA GLU A 216 -18.27 5.01 4.96
C GLU A 216 -18.10 4.07 6.18
N LEU A 217 -16.93 4.09 6.81
CA LEU A 217 -16.55 3.23 7.92
C LEU A 217 -16.20 4.06 9.17
N PRO A 218 -17.18 4.61 9.92
CA PRO A 218 -16.93 5.48 11.07
C PRO A 218 -16.12 4.82 12.19
N ASN A 219 -16.09 3.48 12.21
CA ASN A 219 -15.33 2.67 13.17
C ASN A 219 -14.07 2.02 12.58
N LEU A 220 -13.59 2.44 11.39
CA LEU A 220 -12.41 1.88 10.74
C LEU A 220 -11.19 1.87 11.67
N LEU A 221 -10.58 0.70 11.82
CA LEU A 221 -9.33 0.54 12.53
C LEU A 221 -8.19 1.14 11.70
N VAL A 222 -7.42 2.03 12.30
CA VAL A 222 -6.16 2.54 11.75
C VAL A 222 -5.03 2.13 12.68
N ILE A 223 -4.08 1.34 12.20
CA ILE A 223 -2.86 0.99 12.94
C ILE A 223 -1.74 1.83 12.35
N GLN A 224 -1.35 2.88 13.06
CA GLN A 224 -0.22 3.73 12.70
C GLN A 224 1.09 3.22 13.31
N VAL A 225 2.21 3.49 12.64
CA VAL A 225 3.54 3.12 13.09
C VAL A 225 4.30 4.35 13.57
N GLY A 226 4.81 4.28 14.80
CA GLY A 226 5.68 5.30 15.38
C GLY A 226 7.07 5.24 14.76
N LEU A 227 7.62 6.37 14.29
CA LEU A 227 8.84 6.36 13.45
C LEU A 227 10.05 5.71 14.13
N ALA A 228 10.83 4.93 13.38
CA ALA A 228 12.13 4.42 13.82
C ALA A 228 13.29 5.41 13.56
N SER A 229 13.07 6.36 12.65
CA SER A 229 14.05 7.21 11.97
C SER A 229 13.33 8.40 11.33
N GLY A 230 14.07 9.39 10.82
CA GLY A 230 13.51 10.53 10.08
C GLY A 230 14.50 11.09 9.06
N GLU A 231 14.01 11.84 8.09
CA GLU A 231 14.83 12.53 7.09
C GLU A 231 15.44 13.85 7.61
N GLY A 232 14.99 14.34 8.77
CA GLY A 232 15.45 15.59 9.38
C GLY A 232 15.39 15.62 10.92
N ASN A 233 15.66 16.82 11.44
CA ASN A 233 15.99 17.03 12.86
C ASN A 233 14.78 16.94 13.82
N TYR A 234 13.54 16.90 13.30
CA TYR A 234 12.32 16.98 14.11
C TYR A 234 11.63 15.62 14.34
N THR A 235 12.41 14.54 14.29
CA THR A 235 11.94 13.15 14.47
C THR A 235 11.20 12.94 15.78
N ASP A 236 11.69 13.52 16.89
CA ASP A 236 11.04 13.39 18.19
C ASP A 236 9.68 14.10 18.26
N ILE A 237 9.52 15.25 17.57
CA ILE A 237 8.26 16.00 17.50
C ILE A 237 7.19 15.18 16.75
N VAL A 238 7.55 14.61 15.59
CA VAL A 238 6.63 13.75 14.83
C VAL A 238 6.27 12.49 15.62
N ARG A 239 7.23 11.87 16.32
CA ARG A 239 6.99 10.70 17.18
C ARG A 239 6.11 11.02 18.39
N GLU A 240 6.30 12.17 19.01
CA GLU A 240 5.43 12.64 20.10
C GLU A 240 4.01 12.89 19.58
N ALA A 241 3.86 13.54 18.42
CA ALA A 241 2.57 13.72 17.78
C ALA A 241 1.88 12.38 17.47
N GLN A 242 2.61 11.38 16.96
CA GLN A 242 2.08 10.02 16.71
C GLN A 242 1.63 9.32 18.02
N LYS A 243 2.35 9.50 19.12
CA LYS A 243 2.01 8.96 20.45
C LYS A 243 0.80 9.63 21.09
N ASN A 244 0.62 10.93 20.85
CA ASN A 244 -0.42 11.73 21.48
C ASN A 244 -1.77 11.69 20.75
N ILE A 245 -1.93 10.89 19.67
CA ILE A 245 -3.22 10.73 18.98
C ILE A 245 -4.18 9.89 19.84
N VAL A 246 -5.20 10.56 20.40
CA VAL A 246 -6.24 9.93 21.22
C VAL A 246 -7.55 9.85 20.43
N LEU A 247 -7.61 8.90 19.49
CA LEU A 247 -8.81 8.62 18.68
C LEU A 247 -9.32 7.19 18.89
N PRO A 248 -10.65 6.97 18.96
CA PRO A 248 -11.22 5.62 18.97
C PRO A 248 -10.75 4.81 17.76
N ASN A 249 -10.40 3.55 17.97
CA ASN A 249 -9.94 2.60 16.94
C ASN A 249 -8.72 3.10 16.15
N VAL A 250 -7.86 3.93 16.77
CA VAL A 250 -6.52 4.21 16.28
C VAL A 250 -5.53 3.56 17.24
N LEU A 251 -4.60 2.78 16.71
CA LEU A 251 -3.57 2.08 17.48
C LEU A 251 -2.18 2.53 17.03
N LEU A 252 -1.23 2.60 17.97
CA LEU A 252 0.17 2.86 17.68
C LEU A 252 0.99 1.57 17.85
N VAL A 253 1.82 1.27 16.85
CA VAL A 253 2.92 0.30 16.94
C VAL A 253 4.23 1.07 16.83
N ASP A 254 5.01 1.15 17.92
CA ASP A 254 6.27 1.91 17.90
C ASP A 254 7.39 1.10 17.23
N ALA A 255 7.98 1.61 16.15
CA ALA A 255 9.10 0.98 15.45
C ALA A 255 10.49 1.42 15.97
N MET A 256 10.55 2.29 16.99
CA MET A 256 11.80 2.75 17.58
C MET A 256 12.69 1.59 18.05
N GLY A 257 13.98 1.66 17.72
CA GLY A 257 14.96 0.62 18.03
C GLY A 257 14.94 -0.58 17.07
N LEU A 258 14.06 -0.63 16.07
CA LEU A 258 14.16 -1.64 15.01
C LEU A 258 15.38 -1.36 14.09
N PRO A 259 16.12 -2.39 13.65
CA PRO A 259 17.36 -2.22 12.91
C PRO A 259 17.15 -1.58 11.54
N LEU A 260 17.82 -0.44 11.31
CA LEU A 260 17.85 0.29 10.05
C LEU A 260 18.81 -0.37 9.05
N ARG A 261 18.70 0.04 7.79
CA ARG A 261 19.69 -0.20 6.73
C ARG A 261 20.88 0.74 6.91
N ASP A 262 21.94 0.52 6.13
CA ASP A 262 23.14 1.37 6.12
C ASP A 262 22.84 2.86 5.86
N ASP A 263 21.72 3.16 5.18
CA ASP A 263 21.22 4.52 4.93
C ASP A 263 20.69 5.26 6.16
N GLN A 264 20.60 4.61 7.33
CA GLN A 264 20.08 5.15 8.60
C GLN A 264 18.65 5.74 8.52
N LEU A 265 17.89 5.40 7.48
CA LEU A 265 16.55 5.92 7.24
C LEU A 265 15.51 4.82 7.09
N HIS A 266 15.84 3.75 6.36
CA HIS A 266 14.91 2.70 6.03
C HIS A 266 15.08 1.48 6.93
N LEU A 267 13.97 0.83 7.31
CA LEU A 267 14.01 -0.43 8.04
C LEU A 267 14.70 -1.53 7.21
N SER A 268 15.57 -2.31 7.86
CA SER A 268 16.16 -3.53 7.31
C SER A 268 15.10 -4.62 7.04
N THR A 269 15.47 -5.66 6.29
CA THR A 269 14.60 -6.83 6.05
C THR A 269 14.14 -7.48 7.35
N GLU A 270 15.04 -7.55 8.35
CA GLU A 270 14.71 -8.09 9.67
C GLU A 270 13.72 -7.20 10.43
N ALA A 271 13.96 -5.89 10.44
CA ALA A 271 13.04 -4.93 11.04
C ALA A 271 11.64 -4.98 10.41
N GLN A 272 11.56 -5.13 9.08
CA GLN A 272 10.29 -5.26 8.36
C GLN A 272 9.53 -6.54 8.75
N ILE A 273 10.24 -7.65 9.02
CA ILE A 273 9.66 -8.87 9.57
C ILE A 273 9.13 -8.67 10.99
N ARG A 274 9.93 -8.05 11.86
CA ARG A 274 9.55 -7.72 13.25
C ARG A 274 8.31 -6.81 13.27
N LEU A 275 8.33 -5.71 12.51
CA LEU A 275 7.22 -4.75 12.41
C LEU A 275 5.92 -5.38 11.90
N GLY A 276 5.99 -6.23 10.87
CA GLY A 276 4.79 -6.91 10.36
C GLY A 276 4.16 -7.84 11.40
N ASN A 277 4.96 -8.52 12.21
CA ASN A 277 4.44 -9.31 13.34
C ASN A 277 3.78 -8.42 14.41
N MET A 278 4.40 -7.28 14.76
CA MET A 278 3.85 -6.31 15.72
C MET A 278 2.52 -5.70 15.25
N LEU A 279 2.41 -5.33 13.96
CA LEU A 279 1.17 -4.88 13.34
C LEU A 279 0.07 -5.95 13.38
N ALA A 280 0.43 -7.22 13.16
CA ALA A 280 -0.53 -8.32 13.19
C ALA A 280 -1.01 -8.62 14.61
N GLU A 281 -0.12 -8.53 15.61
CA GLU A 281 -0.48 -8.66 17.02
C GLU A 281 -1.44 -7.53 17.46
N ALA A 282 -1.16 -6.27 17.10
CA ALA A 282 -2.08 -5.16 17.34
C ALA A 282 -3.47 -5.39 16.72
N TYR A 283 -3.52 -5.87 15.47
CA TYR A 283 -4.76 -6.22 14.79
C TYR A 283 -5.54 -7.36 15.46
N LEU A 284 -4.85 -8.45 15.83
CA LEU A 284 -5.45 -9.62 16.45
C LEU A 284 -5.98 -9.30 17.86
N ASN A 285 -5.20 -8.57 18.66
CA ASN A 285 -5.59 -8.17 20.02
C ASN A 285 -6.82 -7.25 19.99
N PHE A 286 -6.88 -6.30 19.05
CA PHE A 286 -8.05 -5.43 18.85
C PHE A 286 -9.33 -6.20 18.48
N ASN A 287 -9.23 -7.19 17.60
CA ASN A 287 -10.40 -8.00 17.25
C ASN A 287 -10.82 -8.92 18.39
N SER A 288 -9.85 -9.47 19.13
CA SER A 288 -10.12 -10.37 20.26
C SER A 288 -10.82 -9.64 21.42
N SER A 289 -10.45 -8.38 21.68
CA SER A 289 -11.06 -7.55 22.74
C SER A 289 -12.51 -7.13 22.44
N ARG A 290 -12.99 -7.31 21.21
CA ARG A 290 -14.36 -6.98 20.80
C ARG A 290 -15.34 -8.15 20.89
N GLY A 291 -14.87 -9.32 21.31
CA GLY A 291 -15.65 -10.56 21.36
C GLY A 291 -15.93 -11.13 19.95
N PRO A 292 -16.42 -12.38 19.87
CA PRO A 292 -16.80 -12.97 18.59
C PRO A 292 -18.01 -12.23 18.03
N LYS A 293 -17.83 -11.57 16.88
CA LYS A 293 -18.93 -11.23 15.99
C LYS A 293 -19.35 -12.49 15.23
N LEU A 294 -20.29 -13.22 15.83
CA LEU A 294 -21.15 -14.18 15.13
C LEU A 294 -22.22 -13.42 14.32
#